data_AF-A0AA39T0D7-F1
#
_entry.id   AF-A0AA39T0D7-F1
#
_cell.length_a   1.000
_cell.length_b   1.000
_cell.length_c   1.000
_cell.angle_alpha   90.00
_cell.angle_beta   90.00
_cell.angle_gamma   90.00
#
_symmetry.space_group_name_H-M   'P 1'
#
loop_
_entity.id
_entity.type
_entity.pdbx_description
1 polymer ?
#
loop_
_entity_poly.entity_id
_entity_poly.type
_entity_poly.pdbx_seq_one_letter_code
_entity_poly.pdbx_strand_id
1 'polypeptide(L)'
;MGIRPALHPTVVRGKTCLPSACFSMTRSEKQNFCKVLSRVKVPDGYSSNISRCVKVKNHKIYGLKSHDCHILMQQLLPLAIRRTLPKKVSSVLVELSKFFRELCTKVGSVEEYGKLKAQIAITLRHLERIFPPSFFDIMVHLPIHLADEAKVAGPVQYRWMYPIERFRIKDIDIRSKTQNSGVVVTAKTSSFASSKDKNPIVGDVSYFGNVVDVVELDYYGGRKVALFKCDWIDINSNRGTKKDELGFTLVNPSCLLKTEEPFILASQAIQVFYVEDPVETDWHAVVFTKPRDLYDMDEVANVGDLLMEDNTTNLQQFMDNEDDVRDNVPEIMLNSPVNIIDVGAENNESDDEDDDEYDN
;
A
#
# COMPACT_ATOMS: atom_id res chain seq x y z
N MET A 1 26.41 10.44 -11.79
CA MET A 1 26.51 9.84 -10.44
C MET A 1 27.12 8.43 -10.36
N GLY A 2 27.41 7.66 -11.42
CA GLY A 2 28.31 6.48 -11.32
C GLY A 2 27.93 5.35 -10.33
N ILE A 3 26.73 5.37 -9.75
CA ILE A 3 26.25 4.40 -8.76
C ILE A 3 25.74 3.15 -9.50
N ARG A 4 26.14 1.96 -9.03
CA ARG A 4 25.74 0.64 -9.56
C ARG A 4 25.86 0.55 -11.10
N PRO A 5 27.08 0.68 -11.67
CA PRO A 5 27.29 0.63 -13.12
C PRO A 5 26.76 -0.65 -13.78
N ALA A 6 26.69 -1.75 -13.02
CA ALA A 6 26.16 -3.01 -13.49
C ALA A 6 24.64 -2.97 -13.81
N LEU A 7 23.88 -2.01 -13.25
CA LEU A 7 22.45 -1.83 -13.51
C LEU A 7 22.14 -0.70 -14.51
N HIS A 8 23.17 -0.10 -15.13
CA HIS A 8 22.97 0.97 -16.10
C HIS A 8 22.33 0.41 -17.39
N PRO A 9 21.55 1.24 -18.12
CA PRO A 9 21.00 0.83 -19.40
C PRO A 9 22.12 0.37 -20.35
N THR A 10 21.97 -0.83 -20.90
CA THR A 10 22.86 -1.39 -21.92
C THR A 10 22.16 -1.39 -23.27
N VAL A 11 22.92 -1.33 -24.36
CA VAL A 11 22.37 -1.43 -25.71
C VAL A 11 22.67 -2.82 -26.26
N VAL A 12 21.65 -3.67 -26.31
CA VAL A 12 21.74 -5.02 -26.87
C VAL A 12 20.96 -5.05 -28.18
N ARG A 13 21.66 -5.28 -29.30
CA ARG A 13 21.08 -5.39 -30.65
C ARG A 13 20.22 -4.18 -31.05
N GLY A 14 20.67 -2.97 -30.70
CA GLY A 14 19.99 -1.70 -31.05
C GLY A 14 18.77 -1.37 -30.20
N LYS A 15 18.52 -2.12 -29.12
CA LYS A 15 17.49 -1.82 -28.12
C LYS A 15 18.13 -1.51 -26.78
N THR A 16 17.63 -0.49 -26.09
CA THR A 16 18.02 -0.17 -24.73
C THR A 16 17.35 -1.14 -23.77
N CYS A 17 18.16 -1.89 -23.02
CA CYS A 17 17.72 -2.84 -22.02
C CYS A 17 18.25 -2.45 -20.63
N LEU A 18 17.44 -2.70 -19.61
CA LEU A 18 17.84 -2.55 -18.22
C LEU A 18 18.17 -3.94 -17.63
N PRO A 19 19.41 -4.14 -17.14
CA PRO A 19 19.77 -5.34 -16.41
C PRO A 19 18.86 -5.56 -15.20
N SER A 20 18.48 -6.81 -14.97
CA SER A 20 17.62 -7.16 -13.82
C SER A 20 18.39 -7.08 -12.51
N ALA A 21 17.85 -6.35 -11.53
CA ALA A 21 18.45 -6.25 -10.21
C ALA A 21 18.45 -7.59 -9.43
N CYS A 22 19.41 -7.74 -8.52
CA CYS A 22 19.55 -8.93 -7.67
C CYS A 22 18.30 -9.27 -6.82
N PHE A 23 17.45 -8.28 -6.54
CA PHE A 23 16.20 -8.46 -5.78
C PHE A 23 14.97 -8.77 -6.66
N SER A 24 15.09 -8.75 -7.99
CA SER A 24 13.99 -9.05 -8.91
C SER A 24 13.74 -10.55 -8.99
N MET A 25 12.47 -10.99 -8.90
CA MET A 25 12.08 -12.39 -9.06
C MET A 25 11.71 -12.76 -10.50
N THR A 26 12.10 -13.95 -10.95
CA THR A 26 11.55 -14.55 -12.17
C THR A 26 10.08 -14.94 -12.00
N ARG A 27 9.36 -15.20 -13.10
CA ARG A 27 7.98 -15.70 -13.06
C ARG A 27 7.84 -17.01 -12.28
N SER A 28 8.81 -17.94 -12.43
CA SER A 28 8.80 -19.20 -11.70
C SER A 28 9.07 -19.01 -10.21
N GLU A 29 9.91 -18.04 -9.84
CA GLU A 29 10.17 -17.65 -8.45
C GLU A 29 8.96 -17.00 -7.81
N LYS A 30 8.27 -16.06 -8.49
CA LYS A 30 7.00 -15.47 -8.03
C LYS A 30 5.92 -16.54 -7.80
N GLN A 31 5.81 -17.47 -8.74
CA GLN A 31 4.92 -18.62 -8.62
C GLN A 31 5.25 -19.49 -7.40
N ASN A 32 6.53 -19.75 -7.13
CA ASN A 32 6.97 -20.51 -5.97
C ASN A 32 6.73 -19.76 -4.66
N PHE A 33 6.99 -18.46 -4.63
CA PHE A 33 6.70 -17.58 -3.50
C PHE A 33 5.21 -17.65 -3.13
N CYS A 34 4.33 -17.43 -4.11
CA CYS A 34 2.89 -17.49 -3.91
C CYS A 34 2.42 -18.90 -3.51
N LYS A 35 2.99 -19.95 -4.08
CA LYS A 35 2.66 -21.34 -3.71
C LYS A 35 2.99 -21.67 -2.26
N VAL A 36 4.07 -21.13 -1.71
CA VAL A 36 4.41 -21.31 -0.29
C VAL A 36 3.29 -20.69 0.55
N LEU A 37 2.99 -19.41 0.34
CA LEU A 37 1.98 -18.68 1.10
C LEU A 37 0.57 -19.28 0.95
N SER A 38 0.19 -19.73 -0.25
CA SER A 38 -1.12 -20.34 -0.49
C SER A 38 -1.31 -21.69 0.20
N ARG A 39 -0.22 -22.36 0.61
CA ARG A 39 -0.24 -23.67 1.26
C ARG A 39 -0.06 -23.59 2.79
N VAL A 40 0.19 -22.40 3.33
CA VAL A 40 0.35 -22.21 4.77
C VAL A 40 -0.95 -22.59 5.47
N LYS A 41 -0.83 -23.40 6.52
CA LYS A 41 -1.88 -23.67 7.49
C LYS A 41 -1.33 -23.32 8.86
N VAL A 42 -2.04 -22.45 9.58
CA VAL A 42 -1.68 -22.02 10.94
C VAL A 42 -2.71 -22.55 11.94
N PRO A 43 -2.38 -22.58 13.25
CA PRO A 43 -3.36 -22.88 14.30
C PRO A 43 -4.56 -21.92 14.26
N ASP A 44 -5.70 -22.37 14.79
CA ASP A 44 -6.88 -21.54 14.90
C ASP A 44 -6.61 -20.30 15.77
N GLY A 45 -7.13 -19.15 15.34
CA GLY A 45 -6.86 -17.85 15.97
C GLY A 45 -5.46 -17.25 15.76
N TYR A 46 -4.55 -17.92 15.03
CA TYR A 46 -3.18 -17.42 14.81
C TYR A 46 -3.08 -16.35 13.71
N SER A 47 -3.78 -16.51 12.59
CA SER A 47 -3.92 -15.51 11.52
C SER A 47 -5.21 -15.78 10.73
N SER A 48 -5.60 -14.87 9.84
CA SER A 48 -6.66 -15.18 8.89
C SER A 48 -6.20 -16.26 7.88
N ASN A 49 -7.13 -16.77 7.07
CA ASN A 49 -6.83 -17.73 6.02
C ASN A 49 -6.11 -17.06 4.84
N ILE A 50 -4.79 -16.93 4.97
CA ILE A 50 -3.88 -16.30 4.00
C ILE A 50 -4.02 -16.89 2.60
N SER A 51 -4.36 -18.18 2.47
CA SER A 51 -4.58 -18.82 1.17
C SER A 51 -5.68 -18.14 0.35
N ARG A 52 -6.67 -17.49 0.99
CA ARG A 52 -7.72 -16.74 0.28
C ARG A 52 -7.18 -15.46 -0.39
N CYS A 53 -6.16 -14.87 0.21
CA CYS A 53 -5.54 -13.62 -0.17
C CYS A 53 -4.46 -13.79 -1.26
N VAL A 54 -4.07 -15.03 -1.59
CA VAL A 54 -2.99 -15.32 -2.55
C VAL A 54 -3.54 -15.86 -3.87
N LYS A 55 -3.30 -15.15 -4.97
CA LYS A 55 -3.63 -15.58 -6.35
C LYS A 55 -2.39 -16.08 -7.06
N VAL A 56 -2.10 -17.36 -6.84
CA VAL A 56 -0.90 -18.04 -7.38
C VAL A 56 -0.74 -17.83 -8.88
N LYS A 57 -1.77 -18.11 -9.70
CA LYS A 57 -1.69 -18.01 -11.17
C LYS A 57 -1.35 -16.61 -11.70
N ASN A 58 -1.70 -15.59 -10.93
CA ASN A 58 -1.56 -14.19 -11.32
C ASN A 58 -0.44 -13.50 -10.53
N HIS A 59 0.30 -14.25 -9.70
CA HIS A 59 1.32 -13.75 -8.78
C HIS A 59 0.89 -12.53 -7.94
N LYS A 60 -0.38 -12.47 -7.54
CA LYS A 60 -0.91 -11.35 -6.73
C LYS A 60 -1.20 -11.79 -5.30
N ILE A 61 -1.04 -10.86 -4.37
CA ILE A 61 -1.45 -11.01 -2.98
C ILE A 61 -2.28 -9.78 -2.62
N TYR A 62 -3.51 -9.97 -2.17
CA TYR A 62 -4.39 -8.87 -1.80
C TYR A 62 -5.43 -9.27 -0.76
N GLY A 63 -5.93 -8.29 -0.02
CA GLY A 63 -6.92 -8.50 1.04
C GLY A 63 -6.31 -9.13 2.30
N LEU A 64 -5.01 -8.98 2.50
CA LEU A 64 -4.40 -9.18 3.82
C LEU A 64 -4.81 -8.03 4.72
N LYS A 65 -5.17 -8.34 5.96
CA LYS A 65 -5.34 -7.31 6.99
C LYS A 65 -3.99 -7.01 7.63
N SER A 66 -3.91 -5.91 8.36
CA SER A 66 -2.73 -5.39 9.05
C SER A 66 -2.10 -6.48 9.92
N HIS A 67 -2.93 -7.20 10.69
CA HIS A 67 -2.48 -8.35 11.47
C HIS A 67 -1.82 -9.43 10.59
N ASP A 68 -2.43 -9.78 9.45
CA ASP A 68 -1.87 -10.77 8.53
C ASP A 68 -0.58 -10.27 7.87
N CYS A 69 -0.47 -8.97 7.58
CA CYS A 69 0.77 -8.34 7.12
C CYS A 69 1.88 -8.45 8.16
N HIS A 70 1.57 -8.28 9.45
CA HIS A 70 2.53 -8.50 10.54
C HIS A 70 2.95 -9.97 10.65
N ILE A 71 2.02 -10.92 10.55
CA ILE A 71 2.35 -12.35 10.52
C ILE A 71 3.22 -12.68 9.30
N LEU A 72 2.92 -12.09 8.14
CA LEU A 72 3.70 -12.26 6.92
C LEU A 72 5.13 -11.75 7.14
N MET A 73 5.30 -10.52 7.61
CA MET A 73 6.61 -9.91 7.86
C MET A 73 7.42 -10.64 8.93
N GLN A 74 6.80 -11.06 10.03
CA GLN A 74 7.53 -11.66 11.17
C GLN A 74 7.91 -13.13 10.92
N GLN A 75 7.09 -13.87 10.18
CA GLN A 75 7.18 -15.35 10.14
C GLN A 75 7.16 -15.93 8.73
N LEU A 76 6.24 -15.52 7.86
CA LEU A 76 6.01 -16.22 6.59
C LEU A 76 6.93 -15.75 5.46
N LEU A 77 7.32 -14.47 5.45
CA LEU A 77 8.20 -13.88 4.46
C LEU A 77 9.55 -14.63 4.41
N PRO A 78 10.27 -14.86 5.54
CA PRO A 78 11.46 -15.71 5.57
C PRO A 78 11.28 -17.08 4.90
N LEU A 79 10.13 -17.72 5.12
CA LEU A 79 9.85 -19.05 4.61
C LEU A 79 9.54 -19.05 3.10
N ALA A 80 8.92 -17.97 2.62
CA ALA A 80 8.59 -17.78 1.23
C ALA A 80 9.81 -17.38 0.39
N ILE A 81 10.70 -16.52 0.92
CA ILE A 81 11.85 -16.00 0.16
C ILE A 81 13.07 -16.92 0.10
N ARG A 82 13.24 -17.82 1.09
CA ARG A 82 14.48 -18.63 1.27
C ARG A 82 14.91 -19.50 0.08
N ARG A 83 14.01 -19.74 -0.89
CA ARG A 83 14.27 -20.53 -2.11
C ARG A 83 13.86 -19.80 -3.39
N THR A 84 13.57 -18.50 -3.31
CA THR A 84 13.13 -17.69 -4.46
C THR A 84 14.07 -16.52 -4.73
N LEU A 85 14.66 -15.93 -3.69
CA LEU A 85 15.63 -14.83 -3.81
C LEU A 85 17.06 -15.32 -3.58
N PRO A 86 18.08 -14.60 -4.09
CA PRO A 86 19.48 -14.88 -3.78
C PRO A 86 19.74 -14.83 -2.27
N LYS A 87 20.77 -15.53 -1.80
CA LYS A 87 21.12 -15.58 -0.37
C LYS A 87 21.40 -14.20 0.21
N LYS A 88 22.10 -13.34 -0.54
CA LYS A 88 22.41 -11.95 -0.18
C LYS A 88 21.13 -11.18 0.18
N VAL A 89 20.15 -11.16 -0.73
CA VAL A 89 18.86 -10.49 -0.52
C VAL A 89 18.04 -11.16 0.59
N SER A 90 17.96 -12.49 0.56
CA SER A 90 17.18 -13.25 1.55
C SER A 90 17.69 -13.04 2.98
N SER A 91 19.01 -12.97 3.17
CA SER A 91 19.62 -12.83 4.49
C SER A 91 19.17 -11.54 5.19
N VAL A 92 19.21 -10.41 4.48
CA VAL A 92 18.82 -9.10 5.02
C VAL A 92 17.32 -9.03 5.31
N LEU A 93 16.48 -9.59 4.42
CA LEU A 93 15.03 -9.67 4.65
C LEU A 93 14.69 -10.58 5.84
N VAL A 94 15.46 -11.66 6.05
CA VAL A 94 15.32 -12.53 7.23
C VAL A 94 15.75 -11.81 8.51
N GLU A 95 16.83 -11.00 8.46
CA GLU A 95 17.27 -10.16 9.57
C GLU A 95 16.20 -9.13 9.96
N LEU A 96 15.57 -8.47 8.97
CA LEU A 96 14.46 -7.54 9.19
C LEU A 96 13.26 -8.27 9.82
N SER A 97 12.90 -9.44 9.29
CA SER A 97 11.81 -10.26 9.83
C SER A 97 12.08 -10.70 11.28
N LYS A 98 13.35 -11.03 11.59
CA LYS A 98 13.80 -11.38 12.94
C LYS A 98 13.66 -10.20 13.89
N PHE A 99 14.07 -8.99 13.47
CA PHE A 99 13.89 -7.77 14.25
C PHE A 99 12.42 -7.57 14.65
N PHE A 100 11.49 -7.61 13.69
CA PHE A 100 10.07 -7.43 13.99
C PHE A 100 9.49 -8.54 14.87
N ARG A 101 9.95 -9.78 14.68
CA ARG A 101 9.53 -10.90 15.54
C ARG A 101 9.98 -10.70 16.99
N GLU A 102 11.20 -10.22 17.21
CA GLU A 102 11.74 -9.97 18.55
C GLU A 102 11.13 -8.71 19.19
N LEU A 103 10.90 -7.66 18.40
CA LEU A 103 10.24 -6.43 18.85
C LEU A 103 8.80 -6.70 19.33
N CYS A 104 8.06 -7.55 18.62
CA CYS A 104 6.67 -7.91 18.93
C CYS A 104 6.52 -9.05 19.96
N THR A 105 7.57 -9.37 20.71
CA THR A 105 7.49 -10.36 21.80
C THR A 105 6.61 -9.88 22.95
N LYS A 106 6.02 -10.83 23.68
CA LYS A 106 5.12 -10.53 24.81
C LYS A 106 5.84 -9.96 26.03
N VAL A 107 7.11 -10.31 26.17
CA VAL A 107 7.98 -9.94 27.27
C VAL A 107 9.29 -9.52 26.64
N GLY A 108 9.79 -8.34 27.03
CA GLY A 108 11.08 -7.85 26.57
C GLY A 108 11.75 -7.01 27.65
N SER A 109 13.06 -7.14 27.73
CA SER A 109 13.92 -6.38 28.66
C SER A 109 14.56 -5.17 27.98
N VAL A 110 14.91 -4.17 28.80
CA VAL A 110 15.61 -2.94 28.36
C VAL A 110 16.92 -3.26 27.62
N GLU A 111 17.61 -4.33 28.03
CA GLU A 111 18.86 -4.80 27.43
C GLU A 111 18.63 -5.43 26.05
N GLU A 112 17.58 -6.24 25.88
CA GLU A 112 17.19 -6.82 24.60
C GLU A 112 16.79 -5.74 23.59
N TYR A 113 16.02 -4.73 24.02
CA TYR A 113 15.70 -3.59 23.16
C TYR A 113 16.94 -2.78 22.76
N GLY A 114 17.94 -2.67 23.65
CA GLY A 114 19.24 -2.08 23.32
C GLY A 114 19.98 -2.83 22.22
N LYS A 115 19.96 -4.16 22.26
CA LYS A 115 20.54 -5.01 21.20
C LYS A 115 19.76 -4.89 19.89
N LEU A 116 18.42 -4.85 19.96
CA LEU A 116 17.55 -4.67 18.80
C LEU A 116 17.81 -3.34 18.09
N LYS A 117 18.02 -2.25 18.83
CA LYS A 117 18.40 -0.94 18.26
C LYS A 117 19.69 -1.02 17.45
N ALA A 118 20.73 -1.66 18.00
CA ALA A 118 22.00 -1.82 17.30
C ALA A 118 21.83 -2.70 16.04
N GLN A 119 21.05 -3.78 16.15
CA GLN A 119 20.81 -4.70 15.05
C GLN A 119 20.03 -4.04 13.91
N ILE A 120 18.96 -3.29 14.17
CA ILE A 120 18.16 -2.67 13.10
C ILE A 120 18.94 -1.63 12.31
N ALA A 121 19.83 -0.87 12.95
CA ALA A 121 20.72 0.05 12.25
C ALA A 121 21.62 -0.68 11.24
N ILE A 122 22.15 -1.84 11.61
CA ILE A 122 22.96 -2.70 10.72
C ILE A 122 22.08 -3.27 9.60
N THR A 123 20.88 -3.77 9.93
CA THR A 123 19.95 -4.32 8.93
C THR A 123 19.53 -3.27 7.91
N LEU A 124 19.21 -2.04 8.33
CA LEU A 124 18.85 -0.93 7.43
C LEU A 124 20.03 -0.58 6.52
N ARG A 125 21.24 -0.49 7.06
CA ARG A 125 22.46 -0.30 6.26
C ARG A 125 22.64 -1.42 5.22
N HIS A 126 22.37 -2.66 5.57
CA HIS A 126 22.42 -3.78 4.62
C HIS A 126 21.32 -3.69 3.55
N LEU A 127 20.11 -3.23 3.91
CA LEU A 127 19.04 -2.98 2.94
C LEU A 127 19.47 -1.87 1.97
N GLU A 128 20.05 -0.77 2.46
CA GLU A 128 20.49 0.38 1.63
C GLU A 128 21.52 -0.05 0.58
N ARG A 129 22.33 -1.06 0.90
CA ARG A 129 23.28 -1.66 -0.04
C ARG A 129 22.63 -2.51 -1.12
N ILE A 130 21.39 -2.96 -0.96
CA ILE A 130 20.71 -3.88 -1.91
C ILE A 130 19.62 -3.15 -2.69
N PHE A 131 18.79 -2.37 -2.02
CA PHE A 131 17.62 -1.72 -2.59
C PHE A 131 17.96 -0.31 -3.10
N PRO A 132 17.20 0.22 -4.08
CA PRO A 132 17.40 1.58 -4.57
C PRO A 132 17.02 2.61 -3.50
N PRO A 133 17.55 3.85 -3.55
CA PRO A 133 17.15 4.93 -2.63
C PRO A 133 15.64 5.17 -2.57
N SER A 134 14.92 4.97 -3.68
CA SER A 134 13.45 5.08 -3.73
C SER A 134 12.70 4.07 -2.86
N PHE A 135 13.35 2.98 -2.46
CA PHE A 135 12.78 2.04 -1.47
C PHE A 135 12.79 2.64 -0.05
N PHE A 136 13.69 3.56 0.25
CA PHE A 136 13.90 4.13 1.58
C PHE A 136 13.03 5.37 1.80
N ASP A 137 11.72 5.17 1.76
CA ASP A 137 10.79 6.18 2.23
C ASP A 137 10.81 6.28 3.77
N ILE A 138 10.03 7.22 4.30
CA ILE A 138 9.95 7.44 5.75
C ILE A 138 9.55 6.15 6.50
N MET A 139 8.74 5.27 5.91
CA MET A 139 8.25 4.05 6.54
C MET A 139 9.35 3.02 6.72
N VAL A 140 10.29 2.92 5.77
CA VAL A 140 11.44 2.01 5.87
C VAL A 140 12.46 2.48 6.90
N HIS A 141 12.51 3.78 7.20
CA HIS A 141 13.39 4.33 8.24
C HIS A 141 12.81 4.24 9.66
N LEU A 142 11.47 4.28 9.82
CA LEU A 142 10.81 4.18 11.14
C LEU A 142 11.28 3.02 12.05
N PRO A 143 11.59 1.79 11.55
CA PRO A 143 12.08 0.68 12.35
C PRO A 143 13.24 1.02 13.29
N ILE A 144 14.11 1.97 12.91
CA ILE A 144 15.24 2.37 13.75
C ILE A 144 14.81 2.96 15.10
N HIS A 145 13.64 3.58 15.16
CA HIS A 145 13.11 4.23 16.36
C HIS A 145 12.28 3.27 17.23
N LEU A 146 11.75 2.18 16.65
CA LEU A 146 10.80 1.31 17.34
C LEU A 146 11.45 0.57 18.52
N ALA A 147 12.74 0.28 18.43
CA ALA A 147 13.49 -0.34 19.53
C ALA A 147 13.64 0.62 20.73
N ASP A 148 13.95 1.90 20.50
CA ASP A 148 14.00 2.91 21.57
C ASP A 148 12.61 3.15 22.16
N GLU A 149 11.58 3.19 21.32
CA GLU A 149 10.20 3.33 21.76
C GLU A 149 9.80 2.17 22.71
N ALA A 150 10.07 0.93 22.30
CA ALA A 150 9.79 -0.26 23.12
C ALA A 150 10.64 -0.28 24.40
N LYS A 151 11.86 0.24 24.34
CA LYS A 151 12.73 0.37 25.52
C LYS A 151 12.15 1.30 26.58
N VAL A 152 11.54 2.42 26.16
CA VAL A 152 10.96 3.41 27.07
C VAL A 152 9.59 2.98 27.57
N ALA A 153 8.76 2.44 26.67
CA ALA A 153 7.35 2.25 26.95
C ALA A 153 6.91 0.79 27.11
N GLY A 154 7.86 -0.14 27.06
CA GLY A 154 7.60 -1.57 27.19
C GLY A 154 7.09 -2.23 25.90
N PRO A 155 6.64 -3.50 26.00
CA PRO A 155 6.30 -4.33 24.85
C PRO A 155 5.28 -3.69 23.91
N VAL A 156 5.60 -3.70 22.61
CA VAL A 156 4.79 -3.04 21.57
C VAL A 156 3.38 -3.61 21.46
N GLN A 157 3.13 -4.85 21.86
CA GLN A 157 1.82 -5.49 21.78
C GLN A 157 0.69 -4.73 22.49
N TYR A 158 1.01 -3.97 23.54
CA TYR A 158 0.04 -3.18 24.31
C TYR A 158 -0.18 -1.78 23.72
N ARG A 159 0.72 -1.34 22.85
CA ARG A 159 0.75 0.01 22.25
C ARG A 159 0.30 0.00 20.80
N TRP A 160 0.71 -1.03 20.06
CA TRP A 160 0.32 -1.31 18.69
C TRP A 160 -0.94 -2.18 18.67
N MET A 161 -1.91 -1.87 19.54
CA MET A 161 -3.24 -2.43 19.36
C MET A 161 -3.72 -2.07 17.95
N TYR A 162 -4.16 -3.08 17.19
CA TYR A 162 -4.77 -2.92 15.87
C TYR A 162 -6.29 -2.98 16.03
N PRO A 163 -7.00 -1.85 16.12
CA PRO A 163 -8.44 -1.81 16.11
C PRO A 163 -8.86 -1.72 14.64
N ILE A 164 -8.74 -2.84 13.91
CA ILE A 164 -9.30 -3.10 12.56
C ILE A 164 -9.36 -1.85 11.64
N GLU A 165 -8.26 -1.53 10.97
CA GLU A 165 -8.21 -0.78 9.69
C GLU A 165 -9.21 0.39 9.55
N ARG A 166 -9.08 1.32 10.49
CA ARG A 166 -9.40 2.77 10.43
C ARG A 166 -10.67 3.17 9.69
N PHE A 167 -11.77 2.45 9.88
CA PHE A 167 -13.07 3.10 9.79
C PHE A 167 -13.29 3.90 11.07
N ARG A 168 -13.69 5.16 10.93
CA ARG A 168 -14.13 6.00 12.04
C ARG A 168 -15.62 6.26 11.92
N ILE A 169 -16.26 6.48 13.06
CA ILE A 169 -17.60 7.03 13.04
C ILE A 169 -17.55 8.50 12.59
N LYS A 170 -18.56 8.91 11.83
CA LYS A 170 -18.76 10.25 11.25
C LYS A 170 -18.49 11.37 12.26
N ASP A 171 -18.97 11.23 13.49
CA ASP A 171 -18.82 12.23 14.56
C ASP A 171 -17.37 12.50 14.98
N ILE A 172 -16.51 11.47 14.94
CA ILE A 172 -15.08 11.62 15.22
C ILE A 172 -14.39 12.27 14.02
N ASP A 173 -14.80 11.89 12.81
CA ASP A 173 -14.23 12.38 11.56
C ASP A 173 -14.44 13.88 11.37
N ILE A 174 -15.60 14.43 11.76
CA ILE A 174 -15.89 15.87 11.69
C ILE A 174 -14.89 16.71 12.51
N ARG A 175 -14.31 16.15 13.57
CA ARG A 175 -13.34 16.83 14.45
C ARG A 175 -11.88 16.58 14.04
N SER A 176 -11.68 15.81 12.99
CA SER A 176 -10.38 15.33 12.56
C SER A 176 -9.91 16.10 11.32
N LYS A 177 -8.58 16.24 11.16
CA LYS A 177 -7.97 16.78 9.93
C LYS A 177 -7.98 15.77 8.76
N THR A 178 -8.41 14.53 9.01
CA THR A 178 -8.41 13.41 8.05
C THR A 178 -9.77 12.73 8.02
N GLN A 179 -10.21 12.26 6.85
CA GLN A 179 -11.48 11.53 6.66
C GLN A 179 -11.25 10.02 6.52
N ASN A 180 -11.99 9.23 7.29
CA ASN A 180 -11.91 7.77 7.39
C ASN A 180 -13.29 7.09 7.61
N SER A 181 -14.38 7.85 7.57
CA SER A 181 -15.76 7.36 7.77
C SER A 181 -16.48 6.98 6.48
N GLY A 182 -15.97 7.36 5.31
CA GLY A 182 -16.59 7.09 4.02
C GLY A 182 -16.51 5.61 3.63
N VAL A 183 -17.65 5.07 3.18
CA VAL A 183 -17.80 3.67 2.79
C VAL A 183 -18.58 3.53 1.48
N VAL A 184 -18.19 2.55 0.67
CA VAL A 184 -18.98 2.07 -0.46
C VAL A 184 -19.22 0.56 -0.36
N VAL A 185 -20.42 0.13 -0.74
CA VAL A 185 -20.80 -1.28 -0.90
C VAL A 185 -21.40 -1.48 -2.28
N THR A 186 -20.86 -2.45 -3.03
CA THR A 186 -21.41 -2.84 -4.33
C THR A 186 -22.30 -4.08 -4.16
N ALA A 187 -23.59 -3.94 -4.47
CA ALA A 187 -24.56 -5.01 -4.40
C ALA A 187 -25.05 -5.40 -5.80
N LYS A 188 -25.21 -6.70 -6.03
CA LYS A 188 -25.82 -7.22 -7.25
C LYS A 188 -27.33 -7.08 -7.15
N THR A 189 -27.90 -6.18 -7.94
CA THR A 189 -29.34 -5.90 -7.94
C THR A 189 -29.92 -6.26 -9.30
N SER A 190 -31.05 -6.99 -9.30
CA SER A 190 -31.88 -7.18 -10.48
C SER A 190 -32.78 -5.97 -10.68
N SER A 191 -32.53 -5.18 -11.72
CA SER A 191 -33.43 -4.10 -12.15
C SER A 191 -34.40 -4.62 -13.22
N PHE A 192 -35.62 -4.10 -13.18
CA PHE A 192 -36.68 -4.39 -14.15
C PHE A 192 -36.97 -3.09 -14.90
N ALA A 193 -37.08 -3.13 -16.22
CA ALA A 193 -37.40 -1.93 -17.00
C ALA A 193 -38.84 -1.43 -16.74
N SER A 194 -39.70 -2.29 -16.19
CA SER A 194 -41.08 -2.00 -15.83
C SER A 194 -41.62 -3.07 -14.88
N SER A 195 -42.68 -2.75 -14.11
CA SER A 195 -43.44 -3.72 -13.30
C SER A 195 -44.03 -4.89 -14.12
N LYS A 196 -44.08 -4.76 -15.45
CA LYS A 196 -44.55 -5.80 -16.39
C LYS A 196 -43.42 -6.62 -17.02
N ASP A 197 -42.17 -6.25 -16.77
CA ASP A 197 -41.00 -6.92 -17.35
C ASP A 197 -40.69 -8.23 -16.60
N LYS A 198 -40.43 -9.30 -17.36
CA LYS A 198 -40.10 -10.64 -16.84
C LYS A 198 -38.61 -10.97 -16.95
N ASN A 199 -37.81 -10.08 -17.55
CA ASN A 199 -36.39 -10.30 -17.79
C ASN A 199 -35.56 -9.31 -16.96
N PRO A 200 -35.19 -9.65 -15.72
CA PRO A 200 -34.37 -8.78 -14.90
C PRO A 200 -32.97 -8.60 -15.49
N ILE A 201 -32.49 -7.35 -15.53
CA ILE A 201 -31.08 -7.03 -15.80
C ILE A 201 -30.36 -7.02 -14.47
N VAL A 202 -29.39 -7.91 -14.28
CA VAL A 202 -28.56 -7.93 -13.07
C VAL A 202 -27.42 -6.94 -13.26
N GLY A 203 -27.42 -5.88 -12.46
CA GLY A 203 -26.39 -4.85 -12.46
C GLY A 203 -25.70 -4.74 -11.10
N ASP A 204 -24.43 -4.33 -11.12
CA ASP A 204 -23.70 -3.94 -9.92
C ASP A 204 -24.08 -2.50 -9.55
N VAL A 205 -24.69 -2.32 -8.38
CA VAL A 205 -25.12 -1.02 -7.86
C VAL A 205 -24.26 -0.67 -6.66
N SER A 206 -23.64 0.51 -6.68
CA SER A 206 -22.78 0.98 -5.60
C SER A 206 -23.53 1.94 -4.69
N TYR A 207 -23.60 1.61 -3.41
CA TYR A 207 -24.18 2.41 -2.35
C TYR A 207 -23.07 3.13 -1.60
N PHE A 208 -23.15 4.45 -1.49
CA PHE A 208 -22.17 5.29 -0.81
C PHE A 208 -22.75 5.77 0.51
N GLY A 209 -21.93 5.88 1.55
CA GLY A 209 -22.39 6.34 2.85
C GLY A 209 -21.26 6.64 3.82
N ASN A 210 -21.65 7.03 5.03
CA ASN A 210 -20.73 7.27 6.14
C ASN A 210 -21.04 6.33 7.30
N VAL A 211 -20.01 5.77 7.91
CA VAL A 211 -20.14 4.95 9.12
C VAL A 211 -20.57 5.84 10.28
N VAL A 212 -21.71 5.53 10.89
CA VAL A 212 -22.28 6.24 12.04
C VAL A 212 -21.93 5.51 13.34
N ASP A 213 -21.97 4.18 13.30
CA ASP A 213 -21.71 3.35 14.49
C ASP A 213 -21.09 2.00 14.10
N VAL A 214 -20.36 1.40 15.04
CA VAL A 214 -19.73 0.08 14.88
C VAL A 214 -20.22 -0.83 15.99
N VAL A 215 -20.98 -1.85 15.60
CA VAL A 215 -21.60 -2.81 16.52
C VAL A 215 -20.86 -4.14 16.44
N GLU A 216 -20.40 -4.65 17.59
CA GLU A 216 -19.85 -6.00 17.69
C GLU A 216 -20.95 -6.96 18.19
N LEU A 217 -21.28 -7.96 17.37
CA LEU A 217 -22.17 -9.06 17.75
C LEU A 217 -21.36 -10.23 18.30
N ASP A 218 -21.65 -10.63 19.53
CA ASP A 218 -21.06 -11.80 20.16
C ASP A 218 -21.99 -13.01 20.01
N TYR A 219 -21.54 -14.03 19.27
CA TYR A 219 -22.25 -15.29 19.08
C TYR A 219 -21.68 -16.37 19.99
N TYR A 220 -22.56 -17.29 20.41
CA TYR A 220 -22.20 -18.44 21.22
C TYR A 220 -20.99 -19.21 20.64
N GLY A 221 -20.00 -19.47 21.50
CA GLY A 221 -18.73 -20.09 21.13
C GLY A 221 -17.61 -19.10 20.78
N GLY A 222 -17.73 -17.82 21.17
CA GLY A 222 -16.66 -16.82 21.03
C GLY A 222 -16.50 -16.27 19.60
N ARG A 223 -17.53 -16.43 18.76
CA ARG A 223 -17.52 -15.89 17.39
C ARG A 223 -18.04 -14.47 17.42
N LYS A 224 -17.19 -13.51 17.06
CA LYS A 224 -17.53 -12.09 17.02
C LYS A 224 -17.66 -11.60 15.58
N VAL A 225 -18.69 -10.81 15.29
CA VAL A 225 -18.92 -10.20 13.97
C VAL A 225 -19.11 -8.70 14.13
N ALA A 226 -18.34 -7.89 13.40
CA ALA A 226 -18.50 -6.45 13.36
C ALA A 226 -19.47 -6.02 12.25
N LEU A 227 -20.45 -5.21 12.61
CA LEU A 227 -21.37 -4.53 11.72
C LEU A 227 -21.12 -3.03 11.75
N PHE A 228 -21.19 -2.40 10.58
CA PHE A 228 -21.22 -0.94 10.48
C PHE A 228 -22.65 -0.49 10.26
N LYS A 229 -23.12 0.41 11.12
CA LYS A 229 -24.32 1.19 10.87
C LYS A 229 -23.93 2.40 10.04
N CYS A 230 -24.55 2.59 8.89
CA CYS A 230 -24.20 3.66 7.97
C CYS A 230 -25.38 4.56 7.64
N ASP A 231 -25.10 5.85 7.44
CA ASP A 231 -25.97 6.77 6.73
C ASP A 231 -25.71 6.58 5.24
N TRP A 232 -26.68 6.05 4.52
CA TRP A 232 -26.58 5.81 3.08
C TRP A 232 -27.07 7.01 2.28
N ILE A 233 -26.42 7.30 1.17
CA ILE A 233 -26.82 8.34 0.21
C ILE A 233 -27.90 7.76 -0.72
N ASP A 234 -28.90 8.57 -1.03
CA ASP A 234 -30.01 8.16 -1.90
C ASP A 234 -29.55 8.03 -3.37
N ILE A 235 -29.37 6.78 -3.79
CA ILE A 235 -29.00 6.44 -5.17
C ILE A 235 -30.20 6.37 -6.13
N ASN A 236 -31.43 6.35 -5.61
CA ASN A 236 -32.64 6.19 -6.44
C ASN A 236 -33.12 7.53 -6.97
N SER A 237 -32.78 8.62 -6.29
CA SER A 237 -33.04 9.98 -6.74
C SER A 237 -31.84 10.53 -7.49
N ASN A 238 -32.07 11.22 -8.62
CA ASN A 238 -31.07 12.05 -9.30
C ASN A 238 -30.49 13.20 -8.42
N ARG A 239 -30.97 13.32 -7.17
CA ARG A 239 -30.53 14.30 -6.18
C ARG A 239 -29.39 13.80 -5.29
N GLY A 240 -29.25 12.49 -5.10
CA GLY A 240 -28.22 11.94 -4.19
C GLY A 240 -26.95 11.48 -4.90
N THR A 241 -27.02 11.06 -6.16
CA THR A 241 -25.84 10.69 -6.95
C THR A 241 -25.94 11.19 -8.39
N LYS A 242 -24.83 11.69 -8.93
CA LYS A 242 -24.70 12.01 -10.36
C LYS A 242 -23.29 11.71 -10.86
N LYS A 243 -23.12 11.71 -12.17
CA LYS A 243 -21.80 11.68 -12.81
C LYS A 243 -21.55 13.02 -13.51
N ASP A 244 -20.33 13.53 -13.40
CA ASP A 244 -19.92 14.71 -14.14
C ASP A 244 -19.53 14.38 -15.59
N GLU A 245 -19.17 15.40 -16.36
CA GLU A 245 -18.75 15.28 -17.76
C GLU A 245 -17.43 14.50 -17.93
N LEU A 246 -16.60 14.47 -16.88
CA LEU A 246 -15.32 13.77 -16.83
C LEU A 246 -15.46 12.30 -16.34
N GLY A 247 -16.66 11.90 -15.93
CA GLY A 247 -16.98 10.55 -15.47
C GLY A 247 -16.78 10.29 -13.97
N PHE A 248 -16.43 11.30 -13.17
CA PHE A 248 -16.37 11.18 -11.71
C PHE A 248 -17.78 11.02 -11.13
N THR A 249 -17.86 10.22 -10.06
CA THR A 249 -19.13 10.05 -9.33
C THR A 249 -19.19 11.10 -8.23
N LEU A 250 -20.23 11.93 -8.29
CA LEU A 250 -20.55 12.95 -7.30
C LEU A 250 -21.71 12.46 -6.42
N VAL A 251 -21.60 12.70 -5.12
CA VAL A 251 -22.62 12.33 -4.14
C VAL A 251 -23.03 13.56 -3.32
N ASN A 252 -24.30 13.61 -2.95
CA ASN A 252 -24.82 14.69 -2.11
C ASN A 252 -25.09 14.16 -0.68
N PRO A 253 -24.28 14.53 0.32
CA PRO A 253 -24.42 14.02 1.69
C PRO A 253 -25.70 14.51 2.40
N SER A 254 -26.36 15.54 1.88
CA SER A 254 -27.65 16.03 2.39
C SER A 254 -28.84 15.17 1.92
N CYS A 255 -28.64 14.33 0.89
CA CYS A 255 -29.66 13.45 0.34
C CYS A 255 -29.48 12.01 0.86
N LEU A 256 -29.92 11.75 2.10
CA LEU A 256 -29.82 10.43 2.72
C LEU A 256 -30.99 9.50 2.32
N LEU A 257 -30.66 8.23 2.11
CA LEU A 257 -31.60 7.14 1.90
C LEU A 257 -32.31 6.79 3.22
N LYS A 258 -33.63 6.83 3.21
CA LYS A 258 -34.44 6.32 4.32
C LYS A 258 -34.56 4.81 4.19
N THR A 259 -33.87 4.07 5.07
CA THR A 259 -33.89 2.60 5.08
C THR A 259 -33.98 2.07 6.52
N GLU A 260 -34.68 0.94 6.67
CA GLU A 260 -34.70 0.17 7.92
C GLU A 260 -33.50 -0.79 8.02
N GLU A 261 -32.67 -0.89 6.96
CA GLU A 261 -31.48 -1.74 6.87
C GLU A 261 -30.19 -0.90 6.76
N PRO A 262 -29.76 -0.21 7.84
CA PRO A 262 -28.55 0.62 7.80
C PRO A 262 -27.25 -0.18 8.00
N PHE A 263 -27.34 -1.48 8.29
CA PHE A 263 -26.21 -2.30 8.72
C PHE A 263 -25.57 -3.05 7.56
N ILE A 264 -24.25 -3.04 7.53
CA ILE A 264 -23.43 -3.87 6.64
C ILE A 264 -22.39 -4.65 7.44
N LEU A 265 -21.90 -5.76 6.88
CA LEU A 265 -20.71 -6.40 7.43
C LEU A 265 -19.51 -5.51 7.19
N ALA A 266 -18.68 -5.30 8.23
CA ALA A 266 -17.43 -4.56 8.09
C ALA A 266 -16.52 -5.14 6.98
N SER A 267 -16.62 -6.44 6.69
CA SER A 267 -15.87 -7.11 5.61
C SER A 267 -16.34 -6.79 4.20
N GLN A 268 -17.52 -6.19 4.03
CA GLN A 268 -18.08 -5.78 2.74
C GLN A 268 -17.79 -4.31 2.43
N ALA A 269 -17.38 -3.53 3.43
CA ALA A 269 -17.08 -2.12 3.31
C ALA A 269 -15.77 -1.91 2.52
N ILE A 270 -15.82 -1.05 1.50
CA ILE A 270 -14.63 -0.49 0.86
C ILE A 270 -14.52 0.98 1.28
N GLN A 271 -13.34 1.41 1.71
CA GLN A 271 -13.12 2.77 2.17
C GLN A 271 -13.06 3.75 0.98
N VAL A 272 -13.77 4.87 1.12
CA VAL A 272 -13.74 6.00 0.18
C VAL A 272 -13.56 7.29 0.96
N PHE A 273 -13.12 8.34 0.28
CA PHE A 273 -13.22 9.71 0.80
C PHE A 273 -13.95 10.61 -0.18
N TYR A 274 -14.51 11.68 0.36
CA TYR A 274 -15.36 12.65 -0.30
C TYR A 274 -14.64 13.99 -0.37
N VAL A 275 -14.50 14.53 -1.58
CA VAL A 275 -13.89 15.85 -1.83
C VAL A 275 -15.00 16.81 -2.24
N GLU A 276 -15.18 17.89 -1.51
CA GLU A 276 -16.17 18.92 -1.83
C GLU A 276 -15.90 19.52 -3.21
N ASP A 277 -16.95 19.67 -4.03
CA ASP A 277 -16.84 20.30 -5.33
C ASP A 277 -16.68 21.83 -5.15
N PRO A 278 -15.68 22.46 -5.79
CA PRO A 278 -15.42 23.89 -5.59
C PRO A 278 -16.52 24.80 -6.17
N VAL A 279 -17.34 24.30 -7.10
CA VAL A 279 -18.42 25.04 -7.75
C VAL A 279 -19.77 24.67 -7.12
N GLU A 280 -20.00 23.38 -6.92
CA GLU A 280 -21.24 22.84 -6.36
C GLU A 280 -21.03 22.29 -4.94
N THR A 281 -20.89 23.17 -3.95
CA THR A 281 -20.60 22.82 -2.53
C THR A 281 -21.47 21.72 -1.90
N ASP A 282 -22.72 21.54 -2.37
CA ASP A 282 -23.61 20.45 -1.92
C ASP A 282 -23.18 19.06 -2.43
N TRP A 283 -22.25 18.99 -3.38
CA TRP A 283 -21.79 17.78 -4.05
C TRP A 283 -20.35 17.48 -3.71
N HIS A 284 -20.07 16.20 -3.53
CA HIS A 284 -18.75 15.71 -3.19
C HIS A 284 -18.31 14.62 -4.16
N ALA A 285 -17.13 14.75 -4.74
CA ALA A 285 -16.52 13.74 -5.59
C ALA A 285 -16.06 12.56 -4.73
N VAL A 286 -16.44 11.35 -5.17
CA VAL A 286 -16.03 10.11 -4.51
C VAL A 286 -14.67 9.68 -5.03
N VAL A 287 -13.71 9.57 -4.13
CA VAL A 287 -12.39 9.03 -4.43
C VAL A 287 -12.24 7.67 -3.77
N PHE A 288 -12.03 6.65 -4.60
CA PHE A 288 -11.76 5.30 -4.14
C PHE A 288 -10.37 5.24 -3.53
N THR A 289 -10.28 4.78 -2.28
CA THR A 289 -8.98 4.41 -1.74
C THR A 289 -8.63 3.03 -2.29
N LYS A 290 -7.44 2.91 -2.88
CA LYS A 290 -6.84 1.58 -3.02
C LYS A 290 -6.39 1.17 -1.63
N PRO A 291 -6.85 0.03 -1.10
CA PRO A 291 -6.25 -0.54 0.10
C PRO A 291 -4.74 -0.64 -0.15
N ARG A 292 -3.94 -0.18 0.81
CA ARG A 292 -2.47 -0.21 0.71
C ARG A 292 -1.91 -1.64 0.55
N ASP A 293 -2.76 -2.65 0.63
CA ASP A 293 -2.44 -4.08 0.69
C ASP A 293 -2.61 -4.84 -0.64
N LEU A 294 -2.68 -4.16 -1.79
CA LEU A 294 -2.61 -4.83 -3.12
C LEU A 294 -1.13 -4.97 -3.56
N TYR A 295 -0.59 -6.18 -3.44
CA TYR A 295 0.74 -6.52 -3.95
C TYR A 295 0.61 -7.26 -5.28
N ASP A 296 0.87 -6.55 -6.37
CA ASP A 296 0.94 -7.10 -7.72
C ASP A 296 2.40 -7.34 -8.10
N MET A 297 2.82 -8.61 -8.19
CA MET A 297 4.20 -8.91 -8.58
C MET A 297 4.39 -8.90 -10.09
N ASP A 298 3.34 -8.80 -10.91
CA ASP A 298 3.43 -8.94 -12.37
C ASP A 298 3.50 -7.60 -13.12
N GLU A 299 3.35 -6.45 -12.45
CA GLU A 299 3.70 -5.16 -13.06
C GLU A 299 5.22 -5.03 -13.15
N VAL A 300 5.72 -5.00 -14.39
CA VAL A 300 7.04 -4.46 -14.69
C VAL A 300 6.99 -3.02 -14.21
N ALA A 301 7.84 -2.63 -13.24
CA ALA A 301 7.92 -1.26 -12.77
C ALA A 301 7.89 -0.33 -13.97
N ASN A 302 6.82 0.46 -14.09
CA ASN A 302 6.69 1.41 -15.18
C ASN A 302 7.78 2.46 -14.95
N VAL A 303 8.69 2.60 -15.90
CA VAL A 303 9.84 3.53 -15.80
C VAL A 303 9.38 4.98 -15.62
N GLY A 304 8.11 5.28 -15.90
CA GLY A 304 7.48 6.57 -15.64
C GLY A 304 7.30 6.95 -14.16
N ASP A 305 7.24 5.99 -13.23
CA ASP A 305 7.06 6.30 -11.79
C ASP A 305 8.39 6.56 -11.06
N LEU A 306 9.53 6.41 -11.74
CA LEU A 306 10.87 6.68 -11.19
C LEU A 306 11.42 8.07 -11.58
N LEU A 307 10.62 8.90 -12.27
CA LEU A 307 11.00 10.25 -12.65
C LEU A 307 10.13 11.27 -11.94
N MET A 308 10.21 11.34 -10.61
CA MET A 308 9.95 12.58 -9.88
C MET A 308 10.90 12.68 -8.66
N GLU A 309 11.81 13.65 -8.80
CA GLU A 309 12.55 14.41 -7.77
C GLU A 309 13.78 13.78 -7.09
N ASP A 310 14.92 14.08 -7.72
CA ASP A 310 16.21 14.33 -7.08
C ASP A 310 16.08 15.36 -5.93
N ASN A 311 16.71 15.08 -4.79
CA ASN A 311 17.54 16.05 -4.05
C ASN A 311 18.21 15.38 -2.84
N THR A 312 19.46 14.96 -3.00
CA THR A 312 20.64 15.48 -2.26
C THR A 312 21.83 14.52 -2.32
N THR A 313 23.00 15.17 -2.31
CA THR A 313 24.32 14.72 -2.70
C THR A 313 25.06 13.93 -1.61
N ASN A 314 25.97 13.08 -2.09
CA ASN A 314 27.10 12.43 -1.42
C ASN A 314 26.84 11.34 -0.38
N LEU A 315 27.31 10.13 -0.70
CA LEU A 315 28.42 9.51 0.04
C LEU A 315 29.18 8.56 -0.90
N GLN A 316 30.47 8.84 -1.04
CA GLN A 316 31.45 8.16 -1.88
C GLN A 316 32.06 6.95 -1.13
N GLN A 317 32.09 5.80 -1.82
CA GLN A 317 33.08 4.68 -1.76
C GLN A 317 33.26 3.90 -0.43
N PHE A 318 33.50 2.59 -0.37
CA PHE A 318 33.85 1.54 -1.34
C PHE A 318 33.64 0.13 -0.69
N MET A 319 33.49 -0.90 -1.54
CA MET A 319 33.85 -2.33 -1.37
C MET A 319 32.95 -3.22 -0.46
N ASP A 320 32.56 -4.45 -0.83
CA ASP A 320 33.13 -5.43 -1.77
C ASP A 320 32.11 -5.91 -2.82
N ASN A 321 32.66 -6.36 -3.95
CA ASN A 321 31.97 -7.02 -5.06
C ASN A 321 30.94 -8.06 -4.61
N GLU A 322 29.75 -8.03 -5.19
CA GLU A 322 28.87 -9.19 -5.38
C GLU A 322 27.73 -8.76 -6.31
N ASP A 323 27.62 -9.40 -7.47
CA ASP A 323 26.72 -9.09 -8.60
C ASP A 323 25.38 -8.44 -8.20
N ASP A 324 25.28 -7.13 -8.46
CA ASP A 324 24.02 -6.39 -8.35
C ASP A 324 23.02 -6.80 -9.44
N VAL A 325 23.50 -7.52 -10.46
CA VAL A 325 22.74 -8.03 -11.61
C VAL A 325 22.37 -9.49 -11.39
N ARG A 326 21.15 -9.86 -11.79
CA ARG A 326 20.64 -11.22 -11.73
C ARG A 326 20.56 -11.83 -13.12
N ASP A 327 21.58 -12.59 -13.51
CA ASP A 327 21.71 -13.17 -14.85
C ASP A 327 20.59 -14.15 -15.24
N ASN A 328 19.90 -14.73 -14.26
CA ASN A 328 18.80 -15.68 -14.49
C ASN A 328 17.44 -15.02 -14.70
N VAL A 329 17.36 -13.69 -14.65
CA VAL A 329 16.12 -12.93 -14.87
C VAL A 329 16.21 -12.19 -16.21
N PRO A 330 15.20 -12.29 -17.10
CA PRO A 330 15.20 -11.54 -18.34
C PRO A 330 15.36 -10.03 -18.11
N GLU A 331 16.13 -9.37 -18.96
CA GLU A 331 16.27 -7.90 -18.96
C GLU A 331 14.95 -7.23 -19.35
N ILE A 332 14.77 -6.00 -18.86
CA ILE A 332 13.59 -5.19 -19.19
C ILE A 332 13.91 -4.39 -20.46
N MET A 333 13.14 -4.61 -21.52
CA MET A 333 13.25 -3.88 -22.79
C MET A 333 12.43 -2.60 -22.74
N LEU A 334 13.07 -1.46 -23.03
CA LEU A 334 12.38 -0.18 -23.13
C LEU A 334 11.88 0.04 -24.56
N ASN A 335 10.57 0.21 -24.74
CA ASN A 335 9.98 0.49 -26.04
C ASN A 335 9.76 1.99 -26.22
N SER A 336 10.75 2.66 -26.83
CA SER A 336 10.72 3.94 -27.59
C SER A 336 11.93 4.83 -27.27
N PRO A 337 12.41 5.63 -28.24
CA PRO A 337 13.66 6.35 -28.12
C PRO A 337 13.51 7.49 -27.11
N VAL A 338 14.38 7.49 -26.09
CA VAL A 338 14.59 8.67 -25.25
C VAL A 338 15.18 9.74 -26.18
N ASN A 339 14.40 10.75 -26.52
CA ASN A 339 14.97 11.99 -27.05
C ASN A 339 15.77 12.60 -25.90
N ILE A 340 17.09 12.39 -25.95
CA ILE A 340 18.03 13.12 -25.13
C ILE A 340 17.92 14.56 -25.60
N ILE A 341 17.29 15.41 -24.79
CA ILE A 341 17.44 16.85 -24.94
C ILE A 341 18.89 17.12 -24.55
N ASP A 342 19.71 17.37 -25.56
CA ASP A 342 21.07 17.85 -25.43
C ASP A 342 20.99 19.24 -24.78
N VAL A 343 21.25 19.33 -23.48
CA VAL A 343 21.43 20.62 -22.81
C VAL A 343 22.87 21.05 -23.11
N GLY A 344 23.05 21.51 -24.34
CA GLY A 344 24.25 22.22 -24.77
C GLY A 344 24.43 23.47 -23.93
N ALA A 345 25.61 23.59 -23.34
CA ALA A 345 26.07 24.80 -22.69
C ALA A 345 26.23 25.92 -23.72
N GLU A 346 25.52 27.02 -23.54
CA GLU A 346 25.98 28.34 -23.97
C GLU A 346 25.77 29.32 -22.82
N ASN A 347 26.89 29.77 -22.27
CA ASN A 347 26.97 31.01 -21.52
C ASN A 347 26.66 32.17 -22.47
N ASN A 348 25.91 33.17 -22.02
CA ASN A 348 26.38 34.55 -22.10
C ASN A 348 25.59 35.46 -21.14
N GLU A 349 26.39 36.27 -20.47
CA GLU A 349 26.10 37.40 -19.59
C GLU A 349 25.08 38.38 -20.19
N SER A 350 24.27 39.03 -19.33
CA SER A 350 24.45 40.46 -18.99
C SER A 350 23.20 41.01 -18.29
N ASP A 351 23.42 41.43 -17.04
CA ASP A 351 23.11 42.74 -16.43
C ASP A 351 21.71 43.37 -16.40
N ASP A 352 21.60 44.22 -15.38
CA ASP A 352 20.63 45.28 -15.04
C ASP A 352 19.41 44.82 -14.21
N GLU A 353 19.43 45.00 -12.89
CA GLU A 353 19.19 46.26 -12.11
C GLU A 353 17.70 46.64 -12.07
N ASP A 354 17.12 46.56 -10.87
CA ASP A 354 16.41 47.64 -10.17
C ASP A 354 15.27 47.15 -9.26
N ASP A 355 15.50 47.40 -7.97
CA ASP A 355 14.67 48.15 -7.03
C ASP A 355 13.24 47.70 -6.66
N ASP A 356 13.17 47.40 -5.36
CA ASP A 356 12.33 48.05 -4.35
C ASP A 356 10.84 47.71 -4.18
N GLU A 357 10.55 47.59 -2.87
CA GLU A 357 9.32 47.92 -2.16
C GLU A 357 8.09 47.03 -2.39
N TYR A 358 7.57 46.47 -1.30
CA TYR A 358 6.40 47.04 -0.60
C TYR A 358 6.30 46.48 0.81
N ASP A 359 6.40 47.38 1.79
CA ASP A 359 5.80 47.24 3.12
C ASP A 359 4.27 47.22 3.01
N ASN A 360 3.62 46.24 3.64
CA ASN A 360 2.57 46.38 4.67
C ASN A 360 1.95 45.04 5.05
#